data_AF-A0A7R9TWM0-F1
#
_entry.id   AF-A0A7R9TWM0-F1
#
_cell.length_a   1.000
_cell.length_b   1.000
_cell.length_c   1.000
_cell.angle_alpha   90.00
_cell.angle_beta   90.00
_cell.angle_gamma   90.00
#
_symmetry.space_group_name_H-M   'P 1'
#
loop_
_entity.id
_entity.type
_entity.pdbx_description
1 polymer ?
#
loop_
_entity_poly.entity_id
_entity_poly.type
_entity_poly.pdbx_seq_one_letter_code
_entity_poly.pdbx_strand_id
1 'polypeptide(L)'
;GGGGGGGATTSTSPGRDKNAPAFRRALAAALGYTGANALKTAIDAGQNARRQLVVKNVGLAYSIARDVFEKLNHADRGLLSVSDLAQEGCAGLAQAADKFDPSRGYKFSTYAYNWTRKYVVNAIQNNGRTIRLPIHMHEIMQRAKKATRELTQKHGRAPTDEEMSRTLGVPVSRVQEINDWARSTLSLDVGGGGRSSDDGDGGAEGMMDGIVFALGSKDGKDGMLSPHEAAEADMEADLLRRDLEEAFATLLPREAFVLRHRFGLAAAASSTANHHGDGGEGWLKATAEEVEKTMKEAKKTSEGPSRTALGTLLGVSHETIRTYERRALEKLKQPSRAARFVRYLDKEDVERYTEAQGAKGAEELANALSAALVAADAKAGGGRIARRRNPATTPSPMIDLASDGGGDGG
;
A
#
# COMPACT_ATOMS: atom_id res chain seq x y z
N GLY A 1 -2.70 76.62 -42.30
CA GLY A 1 -2.73 75.72 -41.14
C GLY A 1 -3.93 74.83 -41.30
N GLY A 2 -3.78 73.51 -41.44
CA GLY A 2 -3.53 72.60 -40.30
C GLY A 2 -4.88 72.40 -39.61
N GLY A 3 -5.54 71.24 -39.58
CA GLY A 3 -5.12 69.84 -39.65
C GLY A 3 -6.06 69.08 -38.70
N GLY A 4 -6.32 67.80 -38.95
CA GLY A 4 -6.94 66.92 -37.94
C GLY A 4 -8.12 66.09 -38.44
N GLY A 5 -7.83 65.06 -39.23
CA GLY A 5 -8.73 63.92 -39.39
C GLY A 5 -8.79 63.11 -38.09
N GLY A 6 -10.00 62.73 -37.69
CA GLY A 6 -10.26 61.85 -36.55
C GLY A 6 -11.03 60.61 -37.00
N GLY A 7 -10.40 59.79 -37.85
CA GLY A 7 -10.88 58.43 -38.12
C GLY A 7 -10.62 57.56 -36.89
N ALA A 8 -11.61 57.39 -36.04
CA ALA A 8 -11.55 56.44 -34.93
C ALA A 8 -11.71 55.02 -35.47
N THR A 9 -10.62 54.43 -35.96
CA THR A 9 -10.49 52.99 -36.12
C THR A 9 -10.37 52.37 -34.73
N THR A 10 -11.51 52.06 -34.10
CA THR A 10 -11.53 51.25 -32.88
C THR A 10 -11.08 49.84 -33.23
N SER A 11 -9.77 49.59 -33.15
CA SER A 11 -9.19 48.26 -33.10
C SER A 11 -9.57 47.63 -31.75
N THR A 12 -10.82 47.18 -31.64
CA THR A 12 -11.25 46.36 -30.52
C THR A 12 -10.49 45.04 -30.62
N SER A 13 -9.38 44.95 -29.88
CA SER A 13 -8.62 43.72 -29.73
C SER A 13 -9.61 42.65 -29.26
N PRO A 14 -9.76 41.52 -29.99
CA PRO A 14 -10.75 40.53 -29.62
C PRO A 14 -10.44 40.01 -28.23
N GLY A 15 -11.36 40.22 -27.29
CA GLY A 15 -11.25 39.68 -25.94
C GLY A 15 -10.97 38.18 -25.99
N ARG A 16 -10.22 37.70 -24.98
CA ARG A 16 -9.69 36.33 -24.83
C ARG A 16 -10.77 35.21 -24.84
N ASP A 17 -12.04 35.58 -24.92
CA ASP A 17 -13.18 34.70 -24.82
C ASP A 17 -13.61 34.17 -26.19
N LYS A 18 -13.13 32.96 -26.52
CA LYS A 18 -13.35 32.27 -27.79
C LYS A 18 -14.84 31.97 -28.07
N ASN A 19 -15.68 32.06 -27.04
CA ASN A 19 -17.11 31.79 -27.14
C ASN A 19 -17.97 33.04 -27.27
N ALA A 20 -17.40 34.24 -27.16
CA ALA A 20 -18.18 35.47 -27.29
C ALA A 20 -18.83 35.58 -28.69
N PRO A 21 -20.14 35.93 -28.78
CA PRO A 21 -20.82 36.12 -30.06
C PRO A 21 -20.13 37.17 -30.95
N ALA A 22 -19.57 38.21 -30.34
CA ALA A 22 -18.79 39.24 -31.03
C ALA A 22 -17.51 38.68 -31.65
N PHE A 23 -16.78 37.82 -30.93
CA PHE A 23 -15.59 37.13 -31.42
C PHE A 23 -15.91 36.24 -32.62
N ARG A 24 -16.99 35.44 -32.54
CA ARG A 24 -17.40 34.55 -33.64
C ARG A 24 -17.84 35.31 -34.89
N ARG A 25 -18.49 36.48 -34.73
CA ARG A 25 -18.83 37.35 -35.86
C ARG A 25 -17.58 37.95 -36.52
N ALA A 26 -16.62 38.43 -35.72
CA ALA A 26 -15.35 38.94 -36.22
C ALA A 26 -14.54 37.85 -36.95
N LEU A 27 -14.49 36.64 -36.38
CA LEU A 27 -13.84 35.47 -36.98
C LEU A 27 -14.50 35.07 -38.31
N ALA A 28 -15.84 35.04 -38.36
CA ALA A 28 -16.57 34.75 -39.59
C ALA A 28 -16.26 35.77 -40.69
N ALA A 29 -16.24 37.06 -40.36
CA ALA A 29 -15.89 38.12 -41.29
C ALA A 29 -14.43 38.00 -41.79
N ALA A 30 -13.47 37.71 -40.91
CA ALA A 30 -12.07 37.54 -41.26
C ALA A 30 -11.83 36.33 -42.18
N LEU A 31 -12.64 35.27 -42.05
CA LEU A 31 -12.58 34.07 -42.89
C LEU A 31 -13.46 34.14 -44.15
N GLY A 32 -14.12 35.27 -44.41
CA GLY A 32 -14.93 35.49 -45.62
C GLY A 32 -16.35 34.89 -45.58
N TYR A 33 -16.86 34.55 -44.39
CA TYR A 33 -18.25 34.05 -44.22
C TYR A 33 -19.22 35.20 -43.95
N THR A 34 -20.45 35.09 -44.49
CA THR A 34 -21.51 36.12 -44.37
C THR A 34 -21.98 36.38 -42.94
N GLY A 35 -21.73 35.44 -42.01
CA GLY A 35 -22.03 35.62 -40.60
C GLY A 35 -21.65 34.41 -39.73
N ALA A 36 -21.81 34.56 -38.42
CA ALA A 36 -21.45 33.52 -37.45
C ALA A 36 -22.23 32.20 -37.64
N ASN A 37 -23.47 32.26 -38.15
CA ASN A 37 -24.26 31.06 -38.46
C ASN A 37 -23.70 30.31 -39.67
N ALA A 38 -23.27 31.01 -40.73
CA ALA A 38 -22.66 30.39 -41.90
C ALA A 38 -21.34 29.68 -41.53
N LEU A 39 -20.52 30.33 -40.70
CA LEU A 39 -19.29 29.71 -40.15
C LEU A 39 -19.62 28.47 -39.32
N LYS A 40 -20.65 28.53 -38.46
CA LYS A 40 -21.08 27.38 -37.66
C LYS A 40 -21.51 26.20 -38.54
N THR A 41 -22.34 26.44 -39.55
CA THR A 41 -22.78 25.40 -40.48
C THR A 41 -21.61 24.76 -41.23
N ALA A 42 -20.61 25.57 -41.65
CA ALA A 42 -19.40 25.05 -42.29
C ALA A 42 -18.56 24.17 -41.34
N ILE A 43 -18.43 24.57 -40.07
CA ILE A 43 -17.76 23.76 -39.04
C ILE A 43 -18.52 22.45 -38.81
N ASP A 44 -19.84 22.51 -38.64
CA ASP A 44 -20.68 21.33 -38.40
C ASP A 44 -20.61 20.36 -39.60
N ALA A 45 -20.60 20.88 -40.83
CA ALA A 45 -20.41 20.09 -42.04
C ALA A 45 -19.01 19.43 -42.08
N GLY A 46 -17.95 20.17 -41.72
CA GLY A 46 -16.60 19.63 -41.64
C GLY A 46 -16.46 18.53 -40.57
N GLN A 47 -17.07 18.73 -39.39
CA GLN A 47 -17.11 17.73 -38.33
C GLN A 47 -17.88 16.47 -38.77
N ASN A 48 -18.99 16.64 -39.48
CA ASN A 48 -19.76 15.52 -40.01
C ASN A 48 -18.97 14.75 -41.09
N ALA A 49 -18.29 15.46 -42.00
CA ALA A 49 -17.43 14.84 -43.00
C ALA A 49 -16.29 14.04 -42.36
N ARG A 50 -15.62 14.62 -41.35
CA ARG A 50 -14.60 13.91 -40.55
C ARG A 50 -15.18 12.66 -39.89
N ARG A 51 -16.35 12.78 -39.25
CA ARG A 51 -17.01 11.63 -38.60
C ARG A 51 -17.32 10.53 -39.60
N GLN A 52 -17.86 10.87 -40.77
CA GLN A 52 -18.15 9.90 -41.82
C GLN A 52 -16.88 9.21 -42.34
N LEU A 53 -15.79 9.97 -42.52
CA LEU A 53 -14.50 9.41 -42.93
C LEU A 53 -13.97 8.38 -41.92
N VAL A 54 -14.06 8.68 -40.62
CA VAL A 54 -13.64 7.75 -39.56
C VAL A 54 -14.56 6.52 -39.51
N VAL A 55 -15.89 6.71 -39.43
CA VAL A 55 -16.87 5.62 -39.30
C VAL A 55 -16.78 4.63 -40.46
N LYS A 56 -16.65 5.10 -41.70
CA LYS A 56 -16.52 4.23 -42.88
C LYS A 56 -15.24 3.37 -42.87
N ASN A 57 -14.22 3.76 -42.11
CA ASN A 57 -12.92 3.08 -42.06
C ASN A 57 -12.65 2.35 -40.73
N VAL A 58 -13.63 2.20 -39.84
CA VAL A 58 -13.46 1.48 -38.56
C VAL A 58 -13.00 0.03 -38.77
N GLY A 59 -13.43 -0.62 -39.86
CA GLY A 59 -12.99 -1.99 -40.19
C GLY A 59 -11.47 -2.12 -40.38
N LEU A 60 -10.79 -1.05 -40.84
CA LEU A 60 -9.33 -1.01 -40.93
C LEU A 60 -8.69 -1.01 -39.53
N ALA A 61 -9.29 -0.30 -38.57
CA ALA A 61 -8.80 -0.29 -37.19
C ALA A 61 -8.89 -1.67 -36.55
N TYR A 62 -10.02 -2.35 -36.76
CA TYR A 62 -10.20 -3.72 -36.27
C TYR A 62 -9.23 -4.72 -36.91
N SER A 63 -9.02 -4.65 -38.23
CA SER A 63 -8.11 -5.59 -38.91
C SER A 63 -6.65 -5.41 -38.48
N ILE A 64 -6.20 -4.17 -38.29
CA ILE A 64 -4.86 -3.86 -37.77
C ILE A 64 -4.75 -4.30 -36.31
N ALA A 65 -5.76 -4.03 -35.47
CA ALA A 65 -5.76 -4.45 -34.07
C ALA A 65 -5.68 -5.99 -33.96
N ARG A 66 -6.45 -6.72 -34.78
CA ARG A 66 -6.41 -8.18 -34.83
C ARG A 66 -5.05 -8.71 -35.29
N ASP A 67 -4.48 -8.16 -36.37
CA ASP A 67 -3.16 -8.54 -36.88
C ASP A 67 -2.05 -8.33 -35.83
N VAL A 68 -2.09 -7.20 -35.11
CA VAL A 68 -1.14 -6.94 -34.02
C VAL A 68 -1.37 -7.92 -32.86
N PHE A 69 -2.62 -8.16 -32.47
CA PHE A 69 -2.97 -9.06 -31.38
C PHE A 69 -2.53 -10.51 -31.63
N GLU A 70 -2.72 -11.01 -32.85
CA GLU A 70 -2.29 -12.37 -33.25
C GLU A 70 -0.76 -12.52 -33.21
N LYS A 71 -0.02 -11.45 -33.53
CA LYS A 71 1.46 -11.43 -33.51
C LYS A 71 2.05 -11.27 -32.10
N LEU A 72 1.26 -10.91 -31.09
CA LEU A 72 1.73 -10.85 -29.71
C LEU A 72 1.96 -12.27 -29.17
N ASN A 73 3.04 -12.45 -28.41
CA ASN A 73 3.26 -13.67 -27.65
C ASN A 73 2.15 -13.85 -26.61
N HIS A 74 1.78 -15.08 -26.29
CA HIS A 74 0.74 -15.39 -25.29
C HIS A 74 0.96 -14.67 -23.95
N ALA A 75 2.21 -14.56 -23.50
CA ALA A 75 2.59 -13.82 -22.29
C ALA A 75 2.31 -12.30 -22.35
N ASP A 76 2.27 -11.70 -23.55
CA ASP A 76 2.02 -10.26 -23.76
C ASP A 76 0.56 -9.96 -24.17
N ARG A 77 -0.31 -10.99 -24.30
CA ARG A 77 -1.74 -10.86 -24.63
C ARG A 77 -2.65 -10.54 -23.42
N GLY A 78 -2.06 -10.47 -22.22
CA GLY A 78 -2.76 -10.79 -20.97
C GLY A 78 -3.88 -9.86 -20.50
N LEU A 79 -3.89 -8.56 -20.85
CA LEU A 79 -4.88 -7.61 -20.29
C LEU A 79 -5.83 -6.98 -21.29
N LEU A 80 -5.39 -6.75 -22.53
CA LEU A 80 -6.18 -6.00 -23.50
C LEU A 80 -6.85 -6.95 -24.48
N SER A 81 -8.17 -6.82 -24.62
CA SER A 81 -8.93 -7.54 -25.63
C SER A 81 -8.70 -6.93 -27.01
N VAL A 82 -9.02 -7.69 -28.07
CA VAL A 82 -9.00 -7.16 -29.45
C VAL A 82 -9.92 -5.94 -29.59
N SER A 83 -11.04 -5.90 -28.86
CA SER A 83 -11.95 -4.75 -28.82
C SER A 83 -11.31 -3.50 -28.20
N ASP A 84 -10.50 -3.65 -27.14
CA ASP A 84 -9.81 -2.52 -26.51
C ASP A 84 -8.76 -1.94 -27.46
N LEU A 85 -8.00 -2.82 -28.12
CA LEU A 85 -7.04 -2.42 -29.15
C LEU A 85 -7.72 -1.77 -30.35
N ALA A 86 -8.89 -2.26 -30.76
CA ALA A 86 -9.66 -1.66 -31.84
C ALA A 86 -10.15 -0.26 -31.48
N GLN A 87 -10.54 0.01 -30.23
CA GLN A 87 -10.91 1.35 -29.77
C GLN A 87 -9.73 2.33 -29.81
N GLU A 88 -8.57 1.92 -29.32
CA GLU A 88 -7.33 2.71 -29.42
C GLU A 88 -6.92 2.93 -30.88
N GLY A 89 -7.11 1.92 -31.73
CA GLY A 89 -6.97 2.03 -33.18
C GLY A 89 -7.93 3.06 -33.79
N CYS A 90 -9.17 3.13 -33.33
CA CYS A 90 -10.14 4.14 -33.76
C CYS A 90 -9.72 5.56 -33.37
N ALA A 91 -9.09 5.74 -32.20
CA ALA A 91 -8.49 7.02 -31.83
C ALA A 91 -7.33 7.40 -32.76
N GLY A 92 -6.49 6.43 -33.13
CA GLY A 92 -5.45 6.62 -34.15
C GLY A 92 -6.00 6.98 -35.53
N LEU A 93 -7.09 6.34 -35.95
CA LEU A 93 -7.80 6.62 -37.20
C LEU A 93 -8.37 8.04 -37.23
N ALA A 94 -8.92 8.51 -36.10
CA ALA A 94 -9.42 9.88 -35.96
C ALA A 94 -8.29 10.91 -36.09
N GLN A 95 -7.13 10.65 -35.48
CA GLN A 95 -5.95 11.51 -35.62
C GLN A 95 -5.37 11.50 -37.05
N ALA A 96 -5.46 10.37 -37.74
CA ALA A 96 -5.10 10.28 -39.15
C ALA A 96 -6.03 11.14 -40.01
N ALA A 97 -7.34 11.11 -39.75
CA ALA A 97 -8.32 11.93 -40.46
C ALA A 97 -8.06 13.44 -40.29
N ASP A 98 -7.61 13.88 -39.11
CA ASP A 98 -7.28 15.30 -38.84
C ASP A 98 -6.05 15.80 -39.60
N LYS A 99 -5.12 14.92 -39.93
CA LYS A 99 -3.83 15.26 -40.56
C LYS A 99 -3.74 14.83 -42.02
N PHE A 100 -4.81 14.21 -42.54
CA PHE A 100 -4.82 13.70 -43.90
C PHE A 100 -4.97 14.84 -44.91
N ASP A 101 -4.11 14.82 -45.93
CA ASP A 101 -4.12 15.78 -47.02
C ASP A 101 -4.45 15.05 -48.33
N PRO A 102 -5.68 15.19 -48.85
CA PRO A 102 -6.11 14.53 -50.09
C PRO A 102 -5.35 15.01 -51.34
N SER A 103 -4.75 16.21 -51.31
CA SER A 103 -4.08 16.79 -52.47
C SER A 103 -2.83 16.02 -52.89
N ARG A 104 -2.25 15.23 -51.97
CA ARG A 104 -1.04 14.43 -52.21
C ARG A 104 -1.29 13.16 -53.02
N GLY A 105 -2.55 12.81 -53.32
CA GLY A 105 -2.89 11.68 -54.18
C GLY A 105 -2.74 10.28 -53.55
N TYR A 106 -2.41 10.18 -52.26
CA TYR A 106 -2.34 8.90 -51.56
C TYR A 106 -3.71 8.47 -51.03
N LYS A 107 -3.98 7.16 -51.04
CA LYS A 107 -5.20 6.59 -50.43
C LYS A 107 -5.18 6.79 -48.91
N PHE A 108 -6.33 7.14 -48.33
CA PHE A 108 -6.47 7.33 -46.89
C PHE A 108 -6.06 6.11 -46.08
N SER A 109 -6.43 4.90 -46.51
CA SER A 109 -6.09 3.65 -45.82
C SER A 109 -4.59 3.45 -45.65
N THR A 110 -3.79 3.77 -46.68
CA THR A 110 -2.32 3.68 -46.63
C THR A 110 -1.73 4.63 -45.59
N TYR A 111 -2.25 5.86 -45.52
CA TYR A 111 -1.80 6.85 -44.53
C TYR A 111 -2.24 6.46 -43.11
N ALA A 112 -3.51 6.08 -42.96
CA ALA A 112 -4.11 5.78 -41.68
C ALA A 112 -3.57 4.51 -41.03
N TYR A 113 -3.04 3.56 -41.83
CA TYR A 113 -2.39 2.35 -41.32
C TYR A 113 -1.29 2.67 -40.30
N ASN A 114 -0.40 3.61 -40.60
CA ASN A 114 0.72 3.96 -39.72
C ASN A 114 0.24 4.57 -38.40
N TRP A 115 -0.74 5.46 -38.45
CA TRP A 115 -1.35 6.07 -37.28
C TRP A 115 -2.07 5.05 -36.41
N THR A 116 -2.90 4.21 -37.03
CA THR A 116 -3.66 3.17 -36.35
C THR A 116 -2.72 2.18 -35.66
N ARG A 117 -1.73 1.66 -36.38
CA ARG A 117 -0.74 0.73 -35.82
C ARG A 117 0.04 1.35 -34.67
N LYS A 118 0.46 2.62 -34.78
CA LYS A 118 1.18 3.32 -33.71
C LYS A 118 0.35 3.41 -32.44
N TYR A 119 -0.93 3.78 -32.54
CA TYR A 119 -1.81 3.89 -31.38
C TYR A 119 -2.06 2.53 -30.73
N VAL A 120 -2.34 1.49 -31.52
CA VAL A 120 -2.50 0.12 -31.02
C VAL A 120 -1.25 -0.36 -30.28
N VAL A 121 -0.06 -0.19 -30.88
CA VAL A 121 1.21 -0.59 -30.25
C VAL A 121 1.48 0.21 -28.97
N ASN A 122 1.22 1.51 -28.97
CA ASN A 122 1.37 2.35 -27.79
C ASN A 122 0.40 1.95 -26.66
N ALA A 123 -0.83 1.56 -27.00
CA ALA A 123 -1.80 1.08 -26.03
C ALA A 123 -1.31 -0.21 -25.35
N ILE A 124 -0.77 -1.14 -26.13
CA ILE A 124 -0.16 -2.37 -25.62
C ILE A 124 1.01 -2.05 -24.68
N GLN A 125 1.91 -1.14 -25.07
CA GLN A 125 3.06 -0.78 -24.24
C GLN A 125 2.67 -0.07 -22.94
N ASN A 126 1.58 0.70 -22.96
CA ASN A 126 1.15 1.48 -21.80
C ASN A 126 0.27 0.68 -20.83
N ASN A 127 -0.60 -0.17 -21.36
CA ASN A 127 -1.72 -0.78 -20.63
C ASN A 127 -1.76 -2.32 -20.75
N GLY A 128 -0.86 -2.93 -21.52
CA GLY A 128 -0.87 -4.38 -21.76
C GLY A 128 -0.30 -5.24 -20.63
N ARG A 129 0.35 -4.62 -19.63
CA ARG A 129 0.95 -5.31 -18.48
C ARG A 129 0.32 -4.84 -17.18
N THR A 130 0.20 -5.76 -16.22
CA THR A 130 -0.33 -5.49 -14.87
C THR A 130 0.51 -4.43 -14.15
N ILE A 131 1.84 -4.55 -14.29
CA ILE A 131 2.79 -3.54 -13.81
C ILE A 131 3.19 -2.69 -15.02
N ARG A 132 2.80 -1.42 -14.98
CA ARG A 132 3.10 -0.46 -16.04
C ARG A 132 4.59 -0.19 -16.12
N LEU A 133 5.16 -0.38 -17.32
CA LEU A 133 6.55 -0.03 -17.61
C LEU A 133 6.61 1.16 -18.59
N PRO A 134 7.62 2.03 -18.49
CA PRO A 134 7.84 3.08 -19.49
C PRO A 134 8.03 2.55 -20.92
N ILE A 135 7.66 3.35 -21.93
CA ILE A 135 7.71 2.96 -23.35
C ILE A 135 9.14 2.55 -23.79
N HIS A 136 10.16 3.33 -23.41
CA HIS A 136 11.55 3.06 -23.78
C HIS A 136 12.08 1.73 -23.21
N MET A 137 11.49 1.20 -22.12
CA MET A 137 11.84 -0.11 -21.59
C MET A 137 11.35 -1.24 -22.52
N HIS A 138 10.23 -1.06 -23.21
CA HIS A 138 9.71 -2.06 -24.16
C HIS A 138 10.66 -2.27 -25.35
N GLU A 139 11.28 -1.20 -25.84
CA GLU A 139 12.27 -1.30 -26.93
C GLU A 139 13.50 -2.11 -26.50
N ILE A 140 13.98 -1.88 -25.27
CA ILE A 140 15.10 -2.65 -24.69
C ILE A 140 14.70 -4.12 -24.55
N MET A 141 13.50 -4.40 -24.03
CA MET A 141 13.00 -5.78 -23.89
C MET A 141 12.85 -6.49 -25.24
N GLN A 142 12.37 -5.80 -26.28
CA GLN A 142 12.26 -6.39 -27.62
C GLN A 142 13.63 -6.68 -28.23
N ARG A 143 14.61 -5.78 -28.03
CA ARG A 143 16.01 -6.05 -28.41
C ARG A 143 16.58 -7.25 -27.66
N ALA A 144 16.32 -7.34 -26.36
CA ALA A 144 16.73 -8.49 -25.56
C ALA A 144 16.08 -9.79 -26.06
N LYS A 145 14.75 -9.83 -26.24
CA LYS A 145 14.02 -10.99 -26.81
C LYS A 145 14.59 -11.42 -28.16
N LYS A 146 14.91 -10.46 -29.05
CA LYS A 146 15.52 -10.73 -30.35
C LYS A 146 16.93 -11.32 -30.20
N ALA A 147 17.78 -10.71 -29.38
CA ALA A 147 19.14 -11.20 -29.10
C ALA A 147 19.11 -12.61 -28.48
N THR A 148 18.19 -12.87 -27.55
CA THR A 148 17.98 -14.20 -26.96
C THR A 148 17.65 -15.22 -28.04
N ARG A 149 16.68 -14.93 -28.93
CA ARG A 149 16.31 -15.84 -30.03
C ARG A 149 17.48 -16.11 -30.98
N GLU A 150 18.24 -15.08 -31.35
CA GLU A 150 19.40 -15.21 -32.24
C GLU A 150 20.53 -16.04 -31.61
N LEU A 151 20.83 -15.81 -30.32
CA LEU A 151 21.87 -16.57 -29.60
C LEU A 151 21.43 -18.01 -29.35
N THR A 152 20.16 -18.24 -28.99
CA THR A 152 19.62 -19.59 -28.85
C THR A 152 19.68 -20.36 -30.15
N GLN A 153 19.37 -19.73 -31.28
CA GLN A 153 19.51 -20.36 -32.60
C GLN A 153 20.96 -20.72 -32.94
N LYS A 154 21.93 -19.87 -32.57
CA LYS A 154 23.36 -20.10 -32.86
C LYS A 154 23.99 -21.16 -31.95
N HIS A 155 23.66 -21.16 -30.66
CA HIS A 155 24.33 -21.99 -29.65
C HIS A 155 23.54 -23.23 -29.26
N GLY A 156 22.27 -23.36 -29.67
CA GLY A 156 21.41 -24.49 -29.30
C GLY A 156 21.04 -24.56 -27.82
N ARG A 157 21.32 -23.50 -27.04
CA ARG A 157 21.01 -23.38 -25.61
C ARG A 157 20.54 -21.97 -25.25
N ALA A 158 20.01 -21.80 -24.04
CA ALA A 158 19.75 -20.46 -23.51
C ALA A 158 21.06 -19.65 -23.40
N PRO A 159 21.07 -18.36 -23.76
CA PRO A 159 22.26 -17.51 -23.67
C PRO A 159 22.58 -17.18 -22.21
N THR A 160 23.87 -17.01 -21.89
CA THR A 160 24.28 -16.53 -20.57
C THR A 160 24.13 -15.01 -20.48
N ASP A 161 24.02 -14.47 -19.26
CA ASP A 161 23.93 -13.01 -19.05
C ASP A 161 25.15 -12.26 -19.62
N GLU A 162 26.33 -12.88 -19.64
CA GLU A 162 27.53 -12.33 -20.25
C GLU A 162 27.42 -12.26 -21.79
N GLU A 163 26.89 -13.30 -22.43
CA GLU A 163 26.68 -13.34 -23.89
C GLU A 163 25.63 -12.30 -24.32
N MET A 164 24.57 -12.18 -23.52
CA MET A 164 23.54 -11.15 -23.68
C MET A 164 24.11 -9.75 -23.50
N SER A 165 24.95 -9.54 -22.48
CA SER A 165 25.62 -8.26 -22.21
C SER A 165 26.49 -7.83 -23.40
N ARG A 166 27.31 -8.73 -23.94
CA ARG A 166 28.16 -8.47 -25.12
C ARG A 166 27.34 -8.14 -26.37
N THR A 167 26.21 -8.82 -26.55
CA THR A 167 25.34 -8.63 -27.73
C THR A 167 24.53 -7.33 -27.64
N LEU A 168 24.03 -6.98 -26.46
CA LEU A 168 23.22 -5.79 -26.23
C LEU A 168 24.05 -4.52 -25.97
N GLY A 169 25.34 -4.67 -25.63
CA GLY A 169 26.24 -3.56 -25.28
C GLY A 169 25.90 -2.90 -23.94
N VAL A 170 25.30 -3.65 -23.00
CA VAL A 170 24.89 -3.16 -21.67
C VAL A 170 25.56 -3.98 -20.57
N PRO A 171 25.78 -3.43 -19.36
CA PRO A 171 26.42 -4.18 -18.29
C PRO A 171 25.58 -5.40 -17.86
N VAL A 172 26.25 -6.44 -17.36
CA VAL A 172 25.60 -7.70 -16.92
C VAL A 172 24.50 -7.43 -15.88
N SER A 173 24.73 -6.52 -14.93
CA SER A 173 23.71 -6.09 -13.96
C SER A 173 22.43 -5.59 -14.63
N ARG A 174 22.57 -4.85 -15.74
CA ARG A 174 21.42 -4.33 -16.49
C ARG A 174 20.70 -5.42 -17.26
N VAL A 175 21.40 -6.46 -17.72
CA VAL A 175 20.76 -7.65 -18.33
C VAL A 175 19.88 -8.36 -17.32
N GLN A 176 20.35 -8.51 -16.08
CA GLN A 176 19.58 -9.11 -14.99
C GLN A 176 18.32 -8.30 -14.69
N GLU A 177 18.42 -6.98 -14.57
CA GLU A 177 17.25 -6.10 -14.43
C GLU A 177 16.25 -6.25 -15.59
N ILE A 178 16.74 -6.33 -16.83
CA ILE A 178 15.89 -6.52 -18.01
C ILE A 178 15.16 -7.87 -17.96
N ASN A 179 15.87 -8.93 -17.57
CA ASN A 179 15.29 -10.26 -17.39
C ASN A 179 14.23 -10.26 -16.28
N ASP A 180 14.47 -9.51 -15.20
CA ASP A 180 13.53 -9.34 -14.10
C ASP A 180 12.24 -8.63 -14.54
N TRP A 181 12.36 -7.55 -15.32
CA TRP A 181 11.19 -6.85 -15.86
C TRP A 181 10.47 -7.63 -16.95
N ALA A 182 11.17 -8.54 -17.64
CA ALA A 182 10.58 -9.40 -18.65
C ALA A 182 9.63 -10.45 -18.06
N ARG A 183 9.79 -10.82 -16.77
CA ARG A 183 8.91 -11.78 -16.10
C ARG A 183 7.45 -11.31 -16.10
N SER A 184 6.52 -12.23 -16.37
CA SER A 184 5.08 -11.96 -16.35
C SER A 184 4.50 -12.23 -14.97
N THR A 185 3.45 -11.51 -14.59
CA THR A 185 2.73 -11.76 -13.33
C THR A 185 1.91 -13.04 -13.44
N LEU A 186 1.94 -13.86 -12.39
CA LEU A 186 1.08 -15.03 -12.26
C LEU A 186 -0.19 -14.66 -11.47
N SER A 187 -1.30 -15.32 -11.79
CA SER A 187 -2.56 -15.13 -11.05
C SER A 187 -2.51 -15.93 -9.75
N LEU A 188 -2.91 -15.30 -8.65
CA LEU A 188 -3.07 -15.95 -7.34
C LEU A 188 -4.31 -16.84 -7.28
N ASP A 189 -5.27 -16.64 -8.18
CA ASP A 189 -6.50 -17.43 -8.28
C ASP A 189 -6.31 -18.77 -9.02
N VAL A 190 -5.12 -19.02 -9.57
CA VAL A 190 -4.75 -20.36 -10.03
C VAL A 190 -4.57 -21.22 -8.79
N GLY A 191 -5.69 -21.72 -8.26
CA GLY A 191 -5.71 -22.64 -7.13
C GLY A 191 -4.79 -23.83 -7.42
N GLY A 192 -4.17 -24.37 -6.36
CA GLY A 192 -3.20 -25.47 -6.39
C GLY A 192 -3.71 -26.81 -6.95
N GLY A 193 -4.80 -26.82 -7.72
CA GLY A 193 -5.33 -27.95 -8.44
C GLY A 193 -5.63 -27.59 -9.90
N GLY A 194 -4.72 -27.95 -10.80
CA GLY A 194 -5.04 -28.36 -12.16
C GLY A 194 -5.60 -27.30 -13.11
N ARG A 195 -4.71 -26.69 -13.89
CA ARG A 195 -4.85 -26.64 -15.36
C ARG A 195 -3.49 -26.33 -15.97
N SER A 196 -2.82 -27.40 -16.39
CA SER A 196 -1.69 -27.38 -17.31
C SER A 196 -2.08 -26.60 -18.56
N SER A 197 -1.63 -25.35 -18.63
CA SER A 197 -1.36 -24.72 -19.91
C SER A 197 0.10 -24.98 -20.21
N ASP A 198 0.32 -25.60 -21.35
CA ASP A 198 1.57 -26.03 -21.94
C ASP A 198 2.55 -24.86 -22.07
N ASP A 199 3.38 -24.65 -21.05
CA ASP A 199 4.68 -23.97 -21.13
C ASP A 199 5.37 -24.23 -19.79
N GLY A 200 6.31 -25.17 -19.79
CA GLY A 200 7.00 -25.62 -18.59
C GLY A 200 7.89 -24.53 -17.98
N ASP A 201 7.65 -24.21 -16.72
CA ASP A 201 8.65 -24.04 -15.66
C ASP A 201 7.93 -23.84 -14.31
N GLY A 202 8.41 -24.50 -13.24
CA GLY A 202 8.01 -24.22 -11.86
C GLY A 202 6.66 -24.78 -11.40
N GLY A 203 6.66 -26.04 -10.94
CA GLY A 203 5.51 -26.68 -10.31
C GLY A 203 4.98 -25.92 -9.08
N ALA A 204 3.67 -26.01 -8.87
CA ALA A 204 2.87 -25.32 -7.86
C ALA A 204 3.40 -25.40 -6.41
N GLU A 205 4.29 -26.34 -6.08
CA GLU A 205 4.96 -26.43 -4.79
C GLU A 205 5.90 -25.25 -4.51
N GLY A 206 6.58 -24.70 -5.53
CA GLY A 206 7.45 -23.53 -5.36
C GLY A 206 6.69 -22.20 -5.21
N MET A 207 5.39 -22.18 -5.51
CA MET A 207 4.58 -20.96 -5.48
C MET A 207 4.12 -20.60 -4.06
N MET A 208 3.69 -21.59 -3.27
CA MET A 208 3.39 -21.37 -1.86
C MET A 208 4.66 -21.08 -1.07
N ASP A 209 5.74 -21.82 -1.33
CA ASP A 209 7.04 -21.61 -0.69
C ASP A 209 7.63 -20.24 -1.06
N GLY A 210 7.43 -19.79 -2.31
CA GLY A 210 7.81 -18.46 -2.78
C GLY A 210 6.98 -17.31 -2.19
N ILE A 211 5.69 -17.53 -1.91
CA ILE A 211 4.84 -16.54 -1.23
C ILE A 211 5.23 -16.43 0.24
N VAL A 212 5.49 -17.55 0.92
CA VAL A 212 6.01 -17.58 2.30
C VAL A 212 7.41 -16.95 2.38
N PHE A 213 8.28 -17.21 1.39
CA PHE A 213 9.61 -16.62 1.29
C PHE A 213 9.60 -15.13 0.90
N ALA A 214 8.65 -14.67 0.08
CA ALA A 214 8.54 -13.26 -0.33
C ALA A 214 7.83 -12.39 0.70
N LEU A 215 6.91 -12.95 1.49
CA LEU A 215 6.30 -12.30 2.66
C LEU A 215 7.17 -12.43 3.91
N GLY A 216 8.06 -13.42 3.95
CA GLY A 216 9.16 -13.48 4.89
C GLY A 216 10.19 -12.43 4.51
N SER A 217 10.20 -11.30 5.22
CA SER A 217 11.30 -10.34 5.14
C SER A 217 12.65 -11.06 5.17
N LYS A 218 13.60 -10.53 4.40
CA LYS A 218 15.00 -10.98 4.25
C LYS A 218 15.75 -11.32 5.54
N ASP A 219 15.19 -11.02 6.71
CA ASP A 219 15.75 -11.22 8.04
C ASP A 219 14.95 -12.18 8.94
N GLY A 220 13.95 -12.93 8.43
CA GLY A 220 13.36 -14.10 9.10
C GLY A 220 12.77 -13.90 10.51
N LYS A 221 12.66 -12.66 11.00
CA LYS A 221 12.32 -12.34 12.39
C LYS A 221 10.92 -11.76 12.58
N ASP A 222 10.32 -11.25 11.51
CA ASP A 222 8.98 -10.66 11.51
C ASP A 222 8.01 -11.45 10.61
N GLY A 223 8.16 -12.78 10.56
CA GLY A 223 7.16 -13.63 9.92
C GLY A 223 5.85 -13.57 10.70
N MET A 224 4.71 -13.49 10.00
CA MET A 224 3.41 -13.76 10.63
C MET A 224 3.51 -15.08 11.38
N LEU A 225 3.41 -15.03 12.71
CA LEU A 225 3.30 -16.22 13.54
C LEU A 225 2.13 -17.04 13.01
N SER A 226 2.27 -18.37 13.01
CA SER A 226 1.13 -19.21 12.65
C SER A 226 -0.05 -18.88 13.57
N PRO A 227 -1.32 -19.04 13.14
CA PRO A 227 -2.48 -18.75 13.99
C PRO A 227 -2.44 -19.44 15.37
N HIS A 228 -1.77 -20.59 15.46
CA HIS A 228 -1.52 -21.30 16.72
C HIS A 228 -0.48 -20.58 17.59
N GLU A 229 0.70 -20.27 17.03
CA GLU A 229 1.78 -19.58 17.75
C GLU A 229 1.37 -18.17 18.18
N ALA A 230 0.57 -17.47 17.38
CA ALA A 230 0.01 -16.17 17.73
C ALA A 230 -0.95 -16.27 18.94
N ALA A 231 -1.80 -17.30 18.97
CA ALA A 231 -2.70 -17.55 20.10
C ALA A 231 -1.95 -17.94 21.37
N GLU A 232 -0.87 -18.73 21.25
CA GLU A 232 0.01 -19.06 22.38
C GLU A 232 0.72 -17.84 22.94
N ALA A 233 1.27 -16.98 22.07
CA ALA A 233 1.89 -15.72 22.46
C ALA A 233 0.90 -14.76 23.16
N ASP A 234 -0.34 -14.68 22.67
CA ASP A 234 -1.42 -13.91 23.30
C ASP A 234 -1.73 -14.42 24.73
N MET A 235 -1.86 -15.75 24.89
CA MET A 235 -2.10 -16.36 26.20
C MET A 235 -0.94 -16.13 27.16
N GLU A 236 0.30 -16.25 26.70
CA GLU A 236 1.49 -16.02 27.50
C GLU A 236 1.58 -14.55 27.99
N ALA A 237 1.27 -13.60 27.10
CA ALA A 237 1.23 -12.18 27.42
C ALA A 237 0.14 -11.83 28.46
N ASP A 238 -1.00 -12.53 28.42
CA ASP A 238 -2.10 -12.34 29.38
C ASP A 238 -1.78 -12.96 30.75
N LEU A 239 -1.13 -14.12 30.78
CA LEU A 239 -0.68 -14.74 32.02
C LEU A 239 0.40 -13.91 32.72
N LEU A 240 1.38 -13.39 31.96
CA LEU A 240 2.41 -12.49 32.49
C LEU A 240 1.78 -11.25 33.15
N ARG A 241 0.78 -10.63 32.50
CA ARG A 241 0.05 -9.49 33.05
C ARG A 241 -0.70 -9.83 34.32
N ARG A 242 -1.42 -10.95 34.34
CA ARG A 242 -2.18 -11.39 35.52
C ARG A 242 -1.25 -11.59 36.71
N ASP A 243 -0.15 -12.30 36.50
CA ASP A 243 0.80 -12.57 37.58
C ASP A 243 1.39 -11.23 38.08
N LEU A 244 1.64 -10.24 37.20
CA LEU A 244 2.21 -8.93 37.55
C LEU A 244 1.22 -8.13 38.39
N GLU A 245 -0.06 -8.15 38.03
CA GLU A 245 -1.13 -7.53 38.81
C GLU A 245 -1.22 -8.13 40.21
N GLU A 246 -1.13 -9.45 40.35
CA GLU A 246 -1.12 -10.10 41.67
C GLU A 246 0.10 -9.72 42.51
N ALA A 247 1.30 -9.62 41.91
CA ALA A 247 2.48 -9.15 42.65
C ALA A 247 2.35 -7.68 43.07
N PHE A 248 1.79 -6.82 42.21
CA PHE A 248 1.53 -5.42 42.53
C PHE A 248 0.48 -5.24 43.62
N ALA A 249 -0.50 -6.15 43.74
CA ALA A 249 -1.48 -6.12 44.83
C ALA A 249 -0.84 -6.32 46.22
N THR A 250 0.35 -6.94 46.29
CA THR A 250 1.11 -7.12 47.54
C THR A 250 2.04 -5.94 47.89
N LEU A 251 2.10 -4.92 47.02
CA LEU A 251 2.84 -3.68 47.25
C LEU A 251 1.93 -2.59 47.78
N LEU A 252 2.51 -1.54 48.35
CA LEU A 252 1.74 -0.34 48.69
C LEU A 252 1.21 0.30 47.39
N PRO A 253 -0.01 0.88 47.38
CA PRO A 253 -0.58 1.49 46.18
C PRO A 253 0.34 2.53 45.52
N ARG A 254 1.04 3.34 46.33
CA ARG A 254 2.03 4.33 45.88
C ARG A 254 3.26 3.69 45.23
N GLU A 255 3.73 2.57 45.77
CA GLU A 255 4.89 1.82 45.25
C GLU A 255 4.56 1.14 43.91
N ALA A 256 3.40 0.48 43.83
CA ALA A 256 2.91 -0.16 42.62
C ALA A 256 2.69 0.86 41.48
N PHE A 257 2.16 2.03 41.80
CA PHE A 257 1.96 3.12 40.85
C PHE A 257 3.28 3.59 40.21
N VAL A 258 4.31 3.82 41.04
CA VAL A 258 5.63 4.23 40.54
C VAL A 258 6.22 3.17 39.60
N LEU A 259 6.19 1.88 39.98
CA LEU A 259 6.74 0.81 39.14
C LEU A 259 6.01 0.64 37.80
N ARG A 260 4.67 0.63 37.84
CA ARG A 260 3.82 0.47 36.65
C ARG A 260 4.10 1.52 35.60
N HIS A 261 4.21 2.77 36.04
CA HIS A 261 4.35 3.90 35.12
C HIS A 261 5.79 4.13 34.71
N ARG A 262 6.77 3.98 35.61
CA ARG A 262 8.19 4.18 35.30
C ARG A 262 8.75 3.14 34.33
N PHE A 263 8.41 1.87 34.54
CA PHE A 263 8.95 0.76 33.76
C PHE A 263 7.95 0.24 32.72
N GLY A 264 6.80 0.89 32.53
CA GLY A 264 5.80 0.47 31.54
C GLY A 264 5.17 -0.90 31.80
N LEU A 265 5.25 -1.43 33.03
CA LEU A 265 4.79 -2.76 33.43
C LEU A 265 3.25 -2.88 33.55
N ALA A 266 2.49 -1.99 32.91
CA ALA A 266 1.04 -1.97 32.98
C ALA A 266 0.39 -1.96 31.60
N ALA A 267 -0.59 -2.85 31.45
CA ALA A 267 -1.64 -2.72 30.46
C ALA A 267 -2.40 -1.41 30.71
N ALA A 268 -2.71 -0.68 29.65
CA ALA A 268 -3.54 0.51 29.73
C ALA A 268 -4.87 0.20 30.46
N ALA A 269 -5.16 0.96 31.52
CA ALA A 269 -6.49 1.24 32.07
C ALA A 269 -7.06 0.47 33.28
N SER A 270 -6.44 -0.56 33.87
CA SER A 270 -7.18 -1.35 34.91
C SER A 270 -7.14 -0.84 36.35
N SER A 271 -6.31 0.14 36.75
CA SER A 271 -6.28 0.52 38.19
C SER A 271 -6.06 1.99 38.56
N THR A 272 -5.91 2.92 37.63
CA THR A 272 -5.87 4.36 37.99
C THR A 272 -7.25 4.95 38.30
N ALA A 273 -8.33 4.23 37.96
CA ALA A 273 -9.70 4.75 38.01
C ALA A 273 -10.43 4.59 39.36
N ASN A 274 -9.94 3.75 40.29
CA ASN A 274 -10.72 3.40 41.48
C ASN A 274 -10.29 4.12 42.77
N HIS A 275 -9.38 5.09 42.70
CA HIS A 275 -8.84 5.78 43.89
C HIS A 275 -8.96 7.31 43.82
N HIS A 276 -9.78 7.84 42.92
CA HIS A 276 -10.34 9.18 43.06
C HIS A 276 -11.40 9.13 44.16
N GLY A 277 -10.98 9.41 45.40
CA GLY A 277 -11.91 9.71 46.47
C GLY A 277 -12.62 11.02 46.11
N ASP A 278 -13.89 10.93 45.76
CA ASP A 278 -14.80 12.07 45.72
C ASP A 278 -14.95 12.58 47.17
N GLY A 279 -13.95 13.36 47.62
CA GLY A 279 -13.75 13.74 49.01
C GLY A 279 -12.32 13.52 49.52
N GLY A 280 -11.37 14.33 49.06
CA GLY A 280 -10.19 14.78 49.84
C GLY A 280 -9.13 13.80 50.37
N GLU A 281 -9.35 12.47 50.36
CA GLU A 281 -8.45 11.48 51.02
C GLU A 281 -7.77 10.51 50.04
N GLY A 282 -7.69 10.87 48.75
CA GLY A 282 -6.88 10.14 47.78
C GLY A 282 -5.38 10.40 47.99
N TRP A 283 -4.55 9.35 47.93
CA TRP A 283 -3.09 9.53 47.98
C TRP A 283 -2.48 10.10 46.69
N LEU A 284 -3.27 10.16 45.62
CA LEU A 284 -2.93 10.78 44.34
C LEU A 284 -3.55 12.18 44.33
N LYS A 285 -2.73 13.22 44.12
CA LYS A 285 -3.22 14.61 44.11
C LYS A 285 -3.70 15.05 42.72
N ALA A 286 -3.23 14.39 41.67
CA ALA A 286 -3.60 14.67 40.29
C ALA A 286 -4.93 14.01 39.88
N THR A 287 -5.63 14.67 38.97
CA THR A 287 -6.84 14.15 38.32
C THR A 287 -6.50 13.02 37.34
N ALA A 288 -7.47 12.18 36.99
CA ALA A 288 -7.27 11.09 36.02
C ALA A 288 -6.79 11.61 34.65
N GLU A 289 -7.26 12.79 34.25
CA GLU A 289 -6.90 13.45 32.98
C GLU A 289 -5.45 13.93 32.98
N GLU A 290 -4.97 14.48 34.09
CA GLU A 290 -3.57 14.91 34.25
C GLU A 290 -2.61 13.70 34.22
N VAL A 291 -3.00 12.59 34.85
CA VAL A 291 -2.26 11.33 34.75
C VAL A 291 -2.23 10.86 33.29
N GLU A 292 -3.36 10.82 32.60
CA GLU A 292 -3.39 10.34 31.21
C GLU A 292 -2.54 11.22 30.28
N LYS A 293 -2.57 12.54 30.45
CA LYS A 293 -1.77 13.49 29.67
C LYS A 293 -0.27 13.26 29.88
N THR A 294 0.16 13.16 31.14
CA THR A 294 1.58 12.93 31.48
C THR A 294 2.07 11.56 30.97
N MET A 295 1.22 10.53 31.00
CA MET A 295 1.54 9.20 30.45
C MET A 295 1.60 9.20 28.91
N LYS A 296 0.72 9.95 28.23
CA LYS A 296 0.76 10.14 26.76
C LYS A 296 2.01 10.88 26.30
N GLU A 297 2.43 11.89 27.05
CA GLU A 297 3.68 12.61 26.81
C GLU A 297 4.90 11.71 27.06
N ALA A 298 4.87 10.91 28.13
CA ALA A 298 5.93 9.96 28.46
C ALA A 298 6.06 8.80 27.48
N LYS A 299 4.99 8.37 26.80
CA LYS A 299 5.05 7.31 25.78
C LYS A 299 5.84 7.74 24.53
N LYS A 300 6.07 9.05 24.33
CA LYS A 300 6.94 9.57 23.25
C LYS A 300 8.43 9.40 23.56
N THR A 301 8.78 9.22 24.84
CA THR A 301 10.15 8.97 25.30
C THR A 301 10.28 7.49 25.67
N SER A 302 11.30 6.80 25.15
CA SER A 302 11.48 5.34 25.34
C SER A 302 11.59 4.89 26.80
N GLU A 303 11.93 5.80 27.72
CA GLU A 303 12.20 5.51 29.12
C GLU A 303 10.98 5.72 30.06
N GLY A 304 9.82 6.15 29.56
CA GLY A 304 8.66 6.45 30.41
C GLY A 304 8.79 7.76 31.22
N PRO A 305 7.84 8.06 32.13
CA PRO A 305 7.75 9.35 32.82
C PRO A 305 8.91 9.56 33.79
N SER A 306 9.41 10.80 33.85
CA SER A 306 10.51 11.17 34.75
C SER A 306 10.08 11.11 36.23
N ARG A 307 11.04 10.90 37.14
CA ARG A 307 10.80 10.92 38.60
C ARG A 307 10.17 12.23 39.07
N THR A 308 10.51 13.34 38.41
CA THR A 308 9.91 14.67 38.66
C THR A 308 8.45 14.72 38.23
N ALA A 309 8.11 14.15 37.08
CA ALA A 309 6.73 14.09 36.58
C ALA A 309 5.84 13.17 37.44
N LEU A 310 6.38 12.05 37.93
CA LEU A 310 5.67 11.23 38.92
C LEU A 310 5.52 11.99 40.27
N GLY A 311 6.45 12.88 40.58
CA GLY A 311 6.49 13.72 41.79
C GLY A 311 5.36 14.71 41.84
N THR A 312 5.09 15.36 40.71
CA THR A 312 3.98 16.30 40.59
C THR A 312 2.64 15.57 40.72
N LEU A 313 2.48 14.36 40.16
CA LEU A 313 1.25 13.57 40.27
C LEU A 313 0.92 13.13 41.71
N LEU A 314 1.95 12.74 42.47
CA LEU A 314 1.81 12.29 43.87
C LEU A 314 1.89 13.44 44.88
N GLY A 315 2.32 14.62 44.45
CA GLY A 315 2.60 15.77 45.30
C GLY A 315 3.75 15.53 46.29
N VAL A 316 4.80 14.84 45.86
CA VAL A 316 5.97 14.46 46.66
C VAL A 316 7.27 14.76 45.90
N SER A 317 8.39 14.93 46.61
CA SER A 317 9.70 15.18 46.00
C SER A 317 10.19 13.98 45.17
N HIS A 318 11.01 14.25 44.14
CA HIS A 318 11.63 13.24 43.29
C HIS A 318 12.47 12.24 44.11
N GLU A 319 13.09 12.67 45.22
CA GLU A 319 13.88 11.80 46.09
C GLU A 319 12.96 10.82 46.84
N THR A 320 11.76 11.24 47.23
CA THR A 320 10.77 10.33 47.84
C THR A 320 10.28 9.29 46.84
N ILE A 321 10.14 9.64 45.56
CA ILE A 321 9.81 8.67 44.52
C ILE A 321 10.92 7.67 44.32
N ARG A 322 12.17 8.11 44.35
CA ARG A 322 13.33 7.21 44.34
C ARG A 322 13.30 6.25 45.52
N THR A 323 12.87 6.69 46.71
CA THR A 323 12.69 5.79 47.85
C THR A 323 11.55 4.78 47.66
N TYR A 324 10.42 5.19 47.05
CA TYR A 324 9.32 4.27 46.72
C TYR A 324 9.75 3.25 45.68
N GLU A 325 10.43 3.69 44.62
CA GLU A 325 11.01 2.85 43.56
C GLU A 325 11.94 1.79 44.18
N ARG A 326 12.94 2.22 44.96
CA ARG A 326 13.89 1.31 45.60
C ARG A 326 13.21 0.26 46.49
N ARG A 327 12.28 0.69 47.36
CA ARG A 327 11.55 -0.23 48.26
C ARG A 327 10.67 -1.20 47.49
N ALA A 328 10.01 -0.74 46.43
CA ALA A 328 9.16 -1.56 45.59
C ALA A 328 9.98 -2.62 44.84
N LEU A 329 11.13 -2.22 44.29
CA LEU A 329 12.07 -3.10 43.60
C LEU A 329 12.70 -4.14 44.55
N GLU A 330 13.11 -3.74 45.75
CA GLU A 330 13.63 -4.67 46.77
C GLU A 330 12.57 -5.71 47.19
N LYS A 331 11.30 -5.31 47.28
CA LYS A 331 10.18 -6.25 47.54
C LYS A 331 9.94 -7.18 46.36
N LEU A 332 10.01 -6.68 45.12
CA LEU A 332 9.81 -7.49 43.92
C LEU A 332 10.92 -8.55 43.72
N LYS A 333 12.15 -8.23 44.16
CA LYS A 333 13.31 -9.14 44.15
C LYS A 333 13.19 -10.31 45.14
N GLN A 334 12.27 -10.26 46.11
CA GLN A 334 12.08 -11.35 47.05
C GLN A 334 11.74 -12.66 46.32
N PRO A 335 12.32 -13.81 46.72
CA PRO A 335 12.21 -15.06 45.97
C PRO A 335 10.77 -15.54 45.82
N SER A 336 9.91 -15.28 46.80
CA SER A 336 8.47 -15.60 46.76
C SER A 336 7.71 -14.84 45.67
N ARG A 337 8.12 -13.61 45.35
CA ARG A 337 7.47 -12.77 44.32
C ARG A 337 8.13 -12.94 42.96
N ALA A 338 9.47 -13.00 42.93
CA ALA A 338 10.24 -13.20 41.70
C ALA A 338 9.93 -14.53 41.01
N ALA A 339 9.71 -15.61 41.78
CA ALA A 339 9.39 -16.94 41.24
C ALA A 339 8.18 -16.97 40.28
N ARG A 340 7.25 -16.01 40.41
CA ARG A 340 6.08 -15.91 39.53
C ARG A 340 6.45 -15.49 38.12
N PHE A 341 7.46 -14.63 37.97
CA PHE A 341 7.82 -14.01 36.68
C PHE A 341 9.04 -14.60 36.01
N VAL A 342 9.93 -15.24 36.78
CA VAL A 342 11.18 -15.85 36.26
C VAL A 342 10.92 -16.80 35.09
N ARG A 343 9.72 -17.42 35.01
CA ARG A 343 9.33 -18.30 33.90
C ARG A 343 9.17 -17.59 32.54
N TYR A 344 8.95 -16.28 32.55
CA TYR A 344 8.71 -15.45 31.35
C TYR A 344 9.95 -14.65 30.92
N LEU A 345 11.06 -14.79 31.66
CA LEU A 345 12.31 -14.11 31.39
C LEU A 345 13.26 -15.03 30.63
N ASP A 346 13.99 -14.48 29.67
CA ASP A 346 15.04 -15.21 28.95
C ASP A 346 16.19 -15.58 29.90
N LYS A 347 16.89 -16.68 29.63
CA LYS A 347 18.00 -17.16 30.49
C LYS A 347 19.07 -16.10 30.72
N GLU A 348 19.36 -15.30 29.70
CA GLU A 348 20.33 -14.18 29.77
C GLU A 348 19.85 -13.04 30.68
N ASP A 349 18.54 -12.79 30.75
CA ASP A 349 17.96 -11.79 31.66
C ASP A 349 17.94 -12.32 33.09
N VAL A 350 17.73 -13.64 33.25
CA VAL A 350 17.81 -14.32 34.54
C VAL A 350 19.21 -14.23 35.13
N GLU A 351 20.23 -14.52 34.34
CA GLU A 351 21.64 -14.43 34.76
C GLU A 351 22.00 -12.99 35.16
N ARG A 352 21.67 -11.99 34.31
CA ARG A 352 21.91 -10.57 34.59
C ARG A 352 21.36 -10.11 35.94
N TYR A 353 20.09 -10.43 36.24
CA TYR A 353 19.51 -10.00 37.52
C TYR A 353 20.11 -10.74 38.73
N THR A 354 20.54 -12.00 38.57
CA THR A 354 21.14 -12.78 39.66
C THR A 354 22.56 -12.35 40.00
N GLU A 355 23.35 -11.95 39.01
CA GLU A 355 24.72 -11.47 39.17
C GLU A 355 24.78 -10.05 39.74
N ALA A 356 23.79 -9.22 39.43
CA ALA A 356 23.73 -7.84 39.89
C ALA A 356 23.38 -7.70 41.39
N GLN A 357 24.35 -7.24 42.17
CA GLN A 357 24.20 -6.99 43.61
C GLN A 357 23.41 -5.71 43.92
N GLY A 358 22.61 -5.77 44.99
CA GLY A 358 21.90 -4.60 45.54
C GLY A 358 20.79 -4.04 44.64
N ALA A 359 20.68 -2.70 44.60
CA ALA A 359 19.61 -1.97 43.91
C ALA A 359 19.68 -2.08 42.37
N LYS A 360 20.87 -2.31 41.80
CA LYS A 360 21.06 -2.44 40.34
C LYS A 360 20.36 -3.69 39.79
N GLY A 361 20.48 -4.83 40.47
CA GLY A 361 19.81 -6.06 40.03
C GLY A 361 18.29 -6.01 40.12
N ALA A 362 17.74 -5.12 40.95
CA ALA A 362 16.29 -4.94 41.04
C ALA A 362 15.77 -4.02 39.90
N GLU A 363 16.54 -3.03 39.48
CA GLU A 363 16.26 -2.23 38.28
C GLU A 363 16.38 -3.08 37.00
N GLU A 364 17.38 -3.96 36.91
CA GLU A 364 17.55 -4.90 35.80
C GLU A 364 16.38 -5.88 35.69
N LEU A 365 15.88 -6.41 36.81
CA LEU A 365 14.68 -7.24 36.83
C LEU A 365 13.47 -6.48 36.27
N ALA A 366 13.27 -5.22 36.66
CA ALA A 366 12.14 -4.42 36.18
C ALA A 366 12.25 -4.08 34.68
N ASN A 367 13.47 -3.80 34.19
CA ASN A 367 13.72 -3.58 32.77
C ASN A 367 13.52 -4.86 31.95
N ALA A 368 13.95 -6.01 32.47
CA ALA A 368 13.77 -7.29 31.81
C ALA A 368 12.28 -7.70 31.76
N LEU A 369 11.50 -7.43 32.82
CA LEU A 369 10.04 -7.59 32.80
C LEU A 369 9.35 -6.67 31.79
N SER A 370 9.85 -5.44 31.63
CA SER A 370 9.36 -4.50 30.61
C SER A 370 9.67 -5.01 29.21
N ALA A 371 10.88 -5.50 28.98
CA ALA A 371 11.29 -6.08 27.70
C ALA A 371 10.48 -7.33 27.36
N ALA A 372 10.26 -8.23 28.33
CA ALA A 372 9.43 -9.42 28.17
C ALA A 372 7.98 -9.06 27.81
N LEU A 373 7.40 -8.04 28.44
CA LEU A 373 6.06 -7.56 28.12
C LEU A 373 5.96 -6.97 26.71
N VAL A 374 6.95 -6.16 26.30
CA VAL A 374 7.01 -5.57 24.96
C VAL A 374 7.22 -6.66 23.89
N ALA A 375 8.07 -7.65 24.16
CA ALA A 375 8.29 -8.78 23.28
C ALA A 375 7.03 -9.65 23.15
N ALA A 376 6.32 -9.89 24.24
CA ALA A 376 5.06 -10.62 24.24
C ALA A 376 3.97 -9.86 23.46
N ASP A 377 3.90 -8.53 23.57
CA ASP A 377 2.96 -7.68 22.81
C ASP A 377 3.32 -7.54 21.33
N ALA A 378 4.61 -7.57 20.99
CA ALA A 378 5.07 -7.59 19.61
C ALA A 378 4.71 -8.92 18.93
N LYS A 379 4.89 -10.05 19.64
CA LYS A 379 4.49 -11.39 19.18
C LYS A 379 2.97 -11.53 19.05
N ALA A 380 2.20 -10.91 19.95
CA ALA A 380 0.74 -10.79 19.85
C ALA A 380 0.25 -9.96 18.64
N GLY A 381 1.17 -9.43 17.82
CA GLY A 381 0.84 -8.80 16.55
C GLY A 381 0.06 -7.50 16.68
N GLY A 382 0.40 -6.60 17.62
CA GLY A 382 -0.03 -5.19 17.65
C GLY A 382 -1.55 -4.90 17.63
N GLY A 383 -2.39 -5.94 17.60
CA GLY A 383 -3.82 -5.91 17.25
C GLY A 383 -4.73 -5.83 18.46
N ARG A 384 -4.22 -5.47 19.64
CA ARG A 384 -5.04 -5.14 20.81
C ARG A 384 -5.53 -3.70 20.81
N ILE A 385 -5.91 -3.18 19.65
CA ILE A 385 -6.76 -1.99 19.55
C ILE A 385 -8.20 -2.47 19.38
N ALA A 386 -8.94 -2.43 20.48
CA ALA A 386 -10.41 -2.44 20.54
C ALA A 386 -11.15 -3.75 20.22
N ARG A 387 -10.98 -4.79 21.05
CA ARG A 387 -12.14 -5.61 21.46
C ARG A 387 -12.61 -5.18 22.84
N ARG A 388 -13.18 -3.97 22.91
CA ARG A 388 -14.09 -3.64 24.02
C ARG A 388 -15.32 -4.53 23.85
N ARG A 389 -15.51 -5.50 24.74
CA ARG A 389 -16.83 -6.11 24.95
C ARG A 389 -17.77 -4.97 25.38
N ASN A 390 -18.58 -4.47 24.45
CA ASN A 390 -19.76 -3.68 24.81
C ASN A 390 -20.72 -4.65 25.53
N PRO A 391 -21.12 -4.42 26.79
CA PRO A 391 -22.01 -5.32 27.51
C PRO A 391 -23.49 -5.21 27.06
N ALA A 392 -23.77 -4.73 25.85
CA ALA A 392 -25.11 -4.36 25.40
C ALA A 392 -25.54 -4.99 24.06
N THR A 393 -25.04 -6.18 23.73
CA THR A 393 -25.57 -6.95 22.60
C THR A 393 -25.91 -8.36 23.05
N THR A 394 -27.14 -8.55 23.49
CA THR A 394 -27.76 -9.88 23.59
C THR A 394 -27.76 -10.53 22.20
N PRO A 395 -27.40 -11.82 22.07
CA PRO A 395 -27.50 -12.51 20.79
C PRO A 395 -28.98 -12.73 20.44
N SER A 396 -29.43 -12.19 19.32
CA SER A 396 -30.71 -12.57 18.72
C SER A 396 -30.67 -14.06 18.29
N PRO A 397 -31.78 -14.79 18.42
CA PRO A 397 -31.80 -16.24 18.24
C PRO A 397 -31.66 -16.63 16.78
N MET A 398 -31.07 -17.81 16.57
CA MET A 398 -30.99 -18.52 15.29
C MET A 398 -32.36 -18.57 14.61
N ILE A 399 -32.41 -18.10 13.36
CA ILE A 399 -33.47 -18.43 12.43
C ILE A 399 -33.09 -19.79 11.84
N ASP A 400 -33.85 -20.80 12.25
CA ASP A 400 -33.83 -22.16 11.72
C ASP A 400 -34.31 -22.11 10.26
N LEU A 401 -33.45 -22.47 9.31
CA LEU A 401 -33.84 -22.62 7.91
C LEU A 401 -34.65 -23.92 7.78
N ALA A 402 -35.97 -23.78 7.77
CA ALA A 402 -36.89 -24.84 7.43
C ALA A 402 -36.61 -25.37 6.02
N SER A 403 -36.58 -26.70 5.93
CA SER A 403 -36.54 -27.50 4.72
C SER A 403 -37.78 -27.25 3.86
N ASP A 404 -37.60 -26.73 2.66
CA ASP A 404 -38.64 -26.71 1.64
C ASP A 404 -38.54 -28.00 0.80
N GLY A 405 -39.26 -29.03 1.26
CA GLY A 405 -39.52 -30.25 0.52
C GLY A 405 -40.84 -30.11 -0.21
N GLY A 406 -40.78 -29.95 -1.53
CA GLY A 406 -41.95 -29.93 -2.40
C GLY A 406 -42.74 -31.24 -2.34
N GLY A 407 -44.07 -31.11 -2.24
CA GLY A 407 -45.02 -32.21 -2.22
C GLY A 407 -46.47 -31.75 -2.32
N ASP A 408 -46.93 -31.64 -3.56
CA ASP A 408 -48.26 -32.05 -4.09
C ASP A 408 -49.55 -31.25 -3.82
N GLY A 409 -50.36 -31.16 -4.89
CA GLY A 409 -51.84 -31.11 -4.83
C GLY A 409 -52.55 -29.77 -5.00
N GLY A 410 -53.08 -29.51 -6.21
CA GLY A 410 -54.09 -28.46 -6.48
C GLY A 410 -54.21 -28.06 -7.93
#